data_AF-A0A453G604-F1
#
_entry.id   AF-A0A453G604-F1
#
_cell.length_a   1.000
_cell.length_b   1.000
_cell.length_c   1.000
_cell.angle_alpha   90.00
_cell.angle_beta   90.00
_cell.angle_gamma   90.00
#
_symmetry.space_group_name_H-M   'P 1'
#
loop_
_entity.id
_entity.type
_entity.pdbx_description
1 polymer ?
#
loop_
_entity_poly.entity_id
_entity_poly.type
_entity_poly.pdbx_seq_one_letter_code
_entity_poly.pdbx_strand_id
1 'polypeptide(L)'
;MAGNTKFVLLFLLLSSSSPCFGIEQDIRCLKSVQGSLADPGGVLRSWDFENETNGFICRFTGVECWHPDENKILSLRLGNLGLEGQFPVALQNCSSLTGLDLSNNNFLGPIPQDISWVMPYLTSLDLSYNSFSGSIPHNISNMTYLNVLNLQHNQLSGQIPPQFTLLTRLIGFNVADNLLSGPIPSSLQNFSASNFAGNQGLCGAPLDDCPPSRRRWRPVRISMHRLNDQSSIGVAVGFVVGFVVAFYFPHLFVCSERLRAYVVRI
;
A
#
# COMPACT_ATOMS: atom_id res chain seq x y z
N MET A 1 -11.37 9.73 -62.87
CA MET A 1 -10.44 8.84 -62.12
C MET A 1 -10.47 9.14 -60.61
N ALA A 2 -11.65 9.04 -59.97
CA ALA A 2 -11.83 9.41 -58.54
C ALA A 2 -12.52 8.28 -57.72
N GLY A 3 -12.56 7.05 -58.26
CA GLY A 3 -13.21 5.89 -57.63
C GLY A 3 -12.26 5.00 -56.81
N ASN A 4 -10.96 5.04 -57.11
CA ASN A 4 -10.01 4.08 -56.52
C ASN A 4 -9.40 4.54 -55.19
N THR A 5 -9.36 5.84 -54.90
CA THR A 5 -8.81 6.35 -53.62
C THR A 5 -9.71 6.09 -52.43
N LYS A 6 -11.05 6.10 -52.61
CA LYS A 6 -12.00 5.76 -51.55
C LYS A 6 -11.96 4.28 -51.15
N PHE A 7 -11.75 3.39 -52.12
CA PHE A 7 -11.61 1.95 -51.85
C PHE A 7 -10.30 1.61 -51.14
N VAL A 8 -9.20 2.28 -51.51
CA VAL A 8 -7.90 2.13 -50.83
C VAL A 8 -7.96 2.69 -49.41
N LEU A 9 -8.60 3.84 -49.18
CA LEU A 9 -8.83 4.39 -47.85
C LEU A 9 -9.73 3.48 -46.99
N LEU A 10 -10.76 2.88 -47.57
CA LEU A 10 -11.61 1.92 -46.86
C LEU A 10 -10.85 0.62 -46.51
N PHE A 11 -9.99 0.12 -47.41
CA PHE A 11 -9.10 -1.02 -47.13
C PHE A 11 -8.01 -0.70 -46.10
N LEU A 12 -7.48 0.53 -46.08
CA LEU A 12 -6.52 0.99 -45.06
C LEU A 12 -7.19 1.19 -43.67
N LEU A 13 -8.46 1.59 -43.64
CA LEU A 13 -9.24 1.68 -42.40
C LEU A 13 -9.76 0.32 -41.90
N LEU A 14 -9.97 -0.64 -42.80
CA LEU A 14 -10.34 -2.03 -42.45
C LEU A 14 -9.12 -2.86 -42.02
N SER A 15 -7.92 -2.54 -42.50
CA SER A 15 -6.66 -3.15 -42.05
C SER A 15 -6.14 -2.58 -40.72
N SER A 16 -6.72 -1.49 -40.22
CA SER A 16 -6.52 -1.04 -38.82
C SER A 16 -7.43 -1.74 -37.81
N SER A 17 -8.19 -2.77 -38.21
CA SER A 17 -8.74 -3.70 -37.24
C SER A 17 -7.61 -4.60 -36.73
N SER A 18 -6.84 -4.08 -35.78
CA SER A 18 -5.91 -4.89 -35.01
C SER A 18 -6.70 -6.09 -34.48
N PRO A 19 -6.32 -7.35 -34.83
CA PRO A 19 -6.89 -8.49 -34.14
C PRO A 19 -6.65 -8.27 -32.64
N CYS A 20 -7.73 -8.33 -31.85
CA CYS A 20 -7.79 -8.15 -30.40
C CYS A 20 -6.42 -7.97 -29.69
N PHE A 21 -6.07 -6.72 -29.38
CA PHE A 21 -4.86 -6.36 -28.60
C PHE A 21 -4.74 -7.09 -27.25
N GLY A 22 -5.85 -7.65 -26.72
CA GLY A 22 -5.86 -8.40 -25.46
C GLY A 22 -5.16 -9.77 -25.53
N ILE A 23 -5.23 -10.48 -26.67
CA ILE A 23 -4.69 -11.84 -26.81
C ILE A 23 -3.16 -11.85 -26.69
N GLU A 24 -2.49 -10.85 -27.28
CA GLU A 24 -1.03 -10.78 -27.26
C GLU A 24 -0.49 -10.38 -25.88
N GLN A 25 -1.26 -9.64 -25.09
CA GLN A 25 -0.83 -9.12 -23.80
C GLN A 25 -0.73 -10.24 -22.75
N ASP A 26 -1.73 -11.10 -22.65
CA ASP A 26 -1.73 -12.24 -21.72
C ASP A 26 -0.63 -13.27 -22.07
N ILE A 27 -0.38 -13.51 -23.37
CA ILE A 27 0.74 -14.36 -23.82
C ILE A 27 2.09 -13.75 -23.41
N ARG A 28 2.29 -12.44 -23.62
CA ARG A 28 3.52 -11.73 -23.20
C ARG A 28 3.69 -11.76 -21.68
N CYS A 29 2.60 -11.62 -20.93
CA CYS A 29 2.60 -11.81 -19.48
C CYS A 29 3.19 -13.17 -19.10
N LEU A 30 2.63 -14.28 -19.61
CA LEU A 30 3.08 -15.63 -19.29
C LEU A 30 4.53 -15.89 -19.71
N LYS A 31 4.96 -15.40 -20.88
CA LYS A 31 6.36 -15.47 -21.30
C LYS A 31 7.29 -14.75 -20.32
N SER A 32 6.88 -13.58 -19.82
CA SER A 32 7.68 -12.83 -18.83
C SER A 32 7.70 -13.50 -17.45
N VAL A 33 6.60 -14.16 -17.05
CA VAL A 33 6.52 -14.95 -15.82
C VAL A 33 7.46 -16.16 -15.93
N GLN A 34 7.36 -16.93 -17.01
CA GLN A 34 8.22 -18.09 -17.26
C GLN A 34 9.71 -17.70 -17.30
N GLY A 35 10.05 -16.54 -17.87
CA GLY A 35 11.43 -16.07 -17.95
C GLY A 35 11.98 -15.43 -16.66
N SER A 36 11.13 -15.07 -15.70
CA SER A 36 11.56 -14.38 -14.47
C SER A 36 11.63 -15.29 -13.25
N LEU A 37 10.87 -16.38 -13.23
CA LEU A 37 10.83 -17.32 -12.13
C LEU A 37 11.98 -18.34 -12.21
N ALA A 38 12.60 -18.63 -11.06
CA ALA A 38 13.49 -19.78 -10.97
C ALA A 38 12.64 -21.05 -10.80
N ASP A 39 12.73 -21.95 -11.78
CA ASP A 39 11.96 -23.20 -11.84
C ASP A 39 12.93 -24.39 -11.98
N PRO A 40 13.56 -24.84 -10.87
CA PRO A 40 14.47 -25.99 -10.90
C PRO A 40 13.79 -27.29 -11.32
N GLY A 41 12.50 -27.44 -10.99
CA GLY A 41 11.68 -28.59 -11.34
C GLY A 41 11.27 -28.64 -12.82
N GLY A 42 11.41 -27.52 -13.54
CA GLY A 42 11.02 -27.40 -14.95
C GLY A 42 9.52 -27.51 -15.19
N VAL A 43 8.69 -27.22 -14.17
CA VAL A 43 7.23 -27.32 -14.25
C VAL A 43 6.66 -26.34 -15.29
N LEU A 44 7.20 -25.12 -15.34
CA LEU A 44 6.78 -24.06 -16.25
C LEU A 44 7.28 -24.29 -17.69
N ARG A 45 8.16 -25.27 -17.93
CA ARG A 45 8.57 -25.65 -19.29
C ARG A 45 7.43 -26.28 -20.10
N SER A 46 6.38 -26.73 -19.42
CA SER A 46 5.15 -27.22 -20.05
C SER A 46 4.36 -26.13 -20.79
N TRP A 47 4.67 -24.85 -20.53
CA TRP A 47 4.03 -23.73 -21.20
C TRP A 47 4.60 -23.59 -22.62
N ASP A 48 3.93 -24.25 -23.56
CA ASP A 48 4.26 -24.25 -24.99
C ASP A 48 3.54 -23.11 -25.72
N PHE A 49 4.32 -22.14 -26.17
CA PHE A 49 3.85 -20.95 -26.87
C PHE A 49 3.83 -21.07 -28.40
N GLU A 50 4.15 -22.25 -28.96
CA GLU A 50 4.13 -22.49 -30.41
C GLU A 50 2.72 -22.78 -30.95
N ASN A 51 1.78 -23.13 -30.07
CA ASN A 51 0.39 -23.39 -30.43
C ASN A 51 -0.43 -22.09 -30.42
N GLU A 52 -1.00 -21.68 -31.56
CA GLU A 52 -1.79 -20.44 -31.67
C GLU A 52 -3.32 -20.69 -31.66
N THR A 53 -3.78 -21.86 -31.23
CA THR A 53 -5.22 -22.15 -31.12
C THR A 53 -5.88 -21.30 -30.02
N ASN A 54 -7.10 -20.83 -30.21
CA ASN A 54 -7.81 -20.06 -29.18
C ASN A 54 -7.91 -20.84 -27.86
N GLY A 55 -7.60 -20.19 -26.74
CA GLY A 55 -7.65 -20.77 -25.39
C GLY A 55 -6.48 -21.69 -25.05
N PHE A 56 -5.46 -21.83 -25.90
CA PHE A 56 -4.36 -22.77 -25.65
C PHE A 56 -3.61 -22.48 -24.33
N ILE A 57 -3.43 -21.20 -23.97
CA ILE A 57 -2.76 -20.82 -22.72
C ILE A 57 -3.54 -21.25 -21.48
N CYS A 58 -4.84 -21.46 -21.60
CA CYS A 58 -5.71 -21.89 -20.50
C CYS A 58 -5.50 -23.37 -20.14
N ARG A 59 -4.72 -24.11 -20.94
CA ARG A 59 -4.31 -25.49 -20.67
C ARG A 59 -2.98 -25.57 -19.93
N PHE A 60 -2.29 -24.44 -19.78
CA PHE A 60 -1.03 -24.39 -19.07
C PHE A 60 -1.24 -24.69 -17.60
N THR A 61 -0.27 -25.39 -17.00
CA THR A 61 -0.29 -25.68 -15.57
C THR A 61 -0.36 -24.37 -14.79
N GLY A 62 -1.38 -24.27 -13.94
CA GLY A 62 -1.57 -23.12 -13.07
C GLY A 62 -2.16 -21.88 -13.74
N VAL A 63 -2.62 -21.93 -15.00
CA VAL A 63 -3.32 -20.81 -15.64
C VAL A 63 -4.82 -21.05 -15.59
N GLU A 64 -5.57 -20.12 -15.00
CA GLU A 64 -7.03 -20.07 -15.11
C GLU A 64 -7.43 -18.90 -16.01
N CYS A 65 -8.36 -19.14 -16.93
CA CYS A 65 -8.87 -18.12 -17.84
C CYS A 65 -10.31 -17.71 -17.52
N TRP A 66 -10.70 -16.53 -17.98
CA TRP A 66 -12.09 -16.05 -17.89
C TRP A 66 -13.06 -16.94 -18.67
N HIS A 67 -12.61 -17.45 -19.82
CA HIS A 67 -13.33 -18.39 -20.66
C HIS A 67 -12.33 -19.41 -21.25
N PRO A 68 -12.65 -20.71 -21.34
CA PRO A 68 -11.71 -21.74 -21.82
C PRO A 68 -11.24 -21.53 -23.26
N ASP A 69 -12.04 -20.85 -24.08
CA ASP A 69 -11.74 -20.59 -25.50
C ASP A 69 -11.18 -19.18 -25.76
N GLU A 70 -10.85 -18.42 -24.71
CA GLU A 70 -10.26 -17.09 -24.83
C GLU A 70 -8.89 -17.04 -24.16
N ASN A 71 -7.88 -16.50 -24.86
CA ASN A 71 -6.54 -16.30 -24.31
C ASN A 71 -6.53 -15.09 -23.35
N LYS A 72 -7.30 -15.16 -22.26
CA LYS A 72 -7.46 -14.09 -21.28
C LYS A 72 -7.37 -14.65 -19.87
N ILE A 73 -6.27 -14.33 -19.19
CA ILE A 73 -5.96 -14.89 -17.87
C ILE A 73 -6.86 -14.22 -16.83
N LEU A 74 -7.43 -15.06 -15.97
CA LEU A 74 -8.19 -14.67 -14.79
C LEU A 74 -7.30 -14.76 -13.55
N SER A 75 -6.63 -15.89 -13.37
CA SER A 75 -5.81 -16.18 -12.20
C SER A 75 -4.58 -17.03 -12.55
N LEU A 76 -3.55 -16.91 -11.73
CA LEU A 76 -2.37 -17.78 -11.75
C LEU A 76 -2.30 -18.56 -10.43
N ARG A 77 -2.39 -19.89 -10.55
CA ARG A 77 -2.33 -20.89 -9.48
C ARG A 77 -0.99 -21.62 -9.55
N LEU A 78 0.05 -20.95 -9.07
CA LEU A 78 1.43 -21.46 -9.10
C LEU A 78 1.88 -21.99 -7.74
N GLY A 79 0.93 -22.41 -6.90
CA GLY A 79 1.21 -22.94 -5.58
C GLY A 79 1.76 -24.38 -5.62
N ASN A 80 2.64 -24.73 -4.67
CA ASN A 80 3.21 -26.07 -4.54
C ASN A 80 3.94 -26.57 -5.80
N LEU A 81 4.66 -25.68 -6.48
CA LEU A 81 5.40 -26.00 -7.70
C LEU A 81 6.92 -26.06 -7.50
N GLY A 82 7.41 -25.80 -6.28
CA GLY A 82 8.84 -25.76 -5.97
C GLY A 82 9.56 -24.59 -6.65
N LEU A 83 8.83 -23.50 -6.94
CA LEU A 83 9.38 -22.29 -7.53
C LEU A 83 10.26 -21.55 -6.53
N GLU A 84 11.30 -20.90 -7.01
CA GLU A 84 12.29 -20.20 -6.20
C GLU A 84 12.51 -18.76 -6.68
N GLY A 85 13.37 -18.04 -5.95
CA GLY A 85 13.79 -16.69 -6.30
C GLY A 85 13.03 -15.62 -5.52
N GLN A 86 12.95 -14.42 -6.06
CA GLN A 86 12.22 -13.30 -5.45
C GLN A 86 10.81 -13.20 -6.05
N PHE A 87 10.00 -12.28 -5.50
CA PHE A 87 8.70 -11.95 -6.07
C PHE A 87 8.83 -11.59 -7.57
N PRO A 88 8.05 -12.20 -8.48
CA PRO A 88 8.18 -11.98 -9.92
C PRO A 88 7.56 -10.64 -10.34
N VAL A 89 8.34 -9.56 -10.33
CA VAL A 89 7.91 -8.21 -10.78
C VAL A 89 7.43 -8.20 -12.23
N ALA A 90 7.86 -9.18 -13.04
CA ALA A 90 7.37 -9.39 -14.41
C ALA A 90 5.84 -9.56 -14.50
N LEU A 91 5.17 -9.94 -13.40
CA LEU A 91 3.71 -9.95 -13.29
C LEU A 91 3.04 -8.60 -13.61
N GLN A 92 3.78 -7.49 -13.62
CA GLN A 92 3.27 -6.19 -14.07
C GLN A 92 2.72 -6.22 -15.50
N ASN A 93 3.16 -7.17 -16.32
CA ASN A 93 2.68 -7.33 -17.70
C ASN A 93 1.29 -8.00 -17.76
N CYS A 94 0.84 -8.60 -16.65
CA CYS A 94 -0.40 -9.37 -16.52
C CYS A 94 -1.57 -8.45 -16.13
N SER A 95 -1.94 -7.53 -17.01
CA SER A 95 -2.90 -6.45 -16.71
C SER A 95 -4.33 -6.91 -16.40
N SER A 96 -4.72 -8.11 -16.83
CA SER A 96 -6.04 -8.70 -16.58
C SER A 96 -6.11 -9.55 -15.31
N LEU A 97 -4.99 -9.75 -14.61
CA LEU A 97 -4.89 -10.72 -13.52
C LEU A 97 -5.69 -10.27 -12.29
N THR A 98 -6.55 -11.15 -11.78
CA THR A 98 -7.37 -10.89 -10.60
C THR A 98 -7.07 -11.82 -9.43
N GLY A 99 -6.41 -12.96 -9.67
CA GLY A 99 -5.99 -13.88 -8.63
C GLY A 99 -4.54 -14.29 -8.82
N LEU A 100 -3.77 -14.31 -7.72
CA LEU A 100 -2.41 -14.83 -7.70
C LEU A 100 -2.23 -15.72 -6.48
N ASP A 101 -1.88 -16.96 -6.72
CA ASP A 101 -1.48 -17.94 -5.72
C ASP A 101 -0.04 -18.39 -6.02
N LEU A 102 0.88 -17.97 -5.16
CA LEU A 102 2.29 -18.38 -5.14
C LEU A 102 2.59 -19.24 -3.90
N SER A 103 1.56 -19.77 -3.23
CA SER A 103 1.70 -20.40 -1.93
C SER A 103 2.54 -21.68 -1.98
N ASN A 104 3.14 -22.09 -0.86
CA ASN A 104 3.89 -23.35 -0.76
C ASN A 104 5.02 -23.45 -1.80
N ASN A 105 5.86 -22.42 -1.87
CA ASN A 105 7.05 -22.38 -2.72
C ASN A 105 8.27 -21.92 -1.89
N ASN A 106 9.40 -21.70 -2.56
CA ASN A 106 10.65 -21.27 -1.94
C ASN A 106 10.98 -19.80 -2.28
N PHE A 107 9.97 -18.92 -2.37
CA PHE A 107 10.22 -17.49 -2.63
C PHE A 107 10.89 -16.81 -1.42
N LEU A 108 11.81 -15.90 -1.72
CA LEU A 108 12.68 -15.21 -0.77
C LEU A 108 12.61 -13.68 -0.97
N GLY A 109 13.17 -12.95 0.00
CA GLY A 109 13.28 -11.49 -0.07
C GLY A 109 11.96 -10.78 0.26
N PRO A 110 11.88 -9.46 0.05
CA PRO A 110 10.71 -8.68 0.41
C PRO A 110 9.57 -8.79 -0.61
N ILE A 111 8.35 -8.60 -0.13
CA ILE A 111 7.20 -8.27 -1.00
C ILE A 111 7.47 -6.86 -1.58
N PRO A 112 7.32 -6.64 -2.89
CA PRO A 112 7.62 -5.35 -3.52
C PRO A 112 6.80 -4.21 -2.93
N GLN A 113 7.44 -3.07 -2.69
CA GLN A 113 6.76 -1.90 -2.11
C GLN A 113 5.72 -1.31 -3.05
N ASP A 114 5.89 -1.51 -4.35
CA ASP A 114 5.04 -1.09 -5.45
C ASP A 114 4.06 -2.17 -5.92
N ILE A 115 3.80 -3.21 -5.11
CA ILE A 115 2.91 -4.33 -5.49
C ILE A 115 1.52 -3.88 -5.99
N SER A 116 0.98 -2.79 -5.45
CA SER A 116 -0.29 -2.22 -5.90
C SER A 116 -0.25 -1.65 -7.31
N TRP A 117 0.94 -1.23 -7.79
CA TRP A 117 1.16 -0.83 -9.17
C TRP A 117 1.32 -2.05 -10.05
N VAL A 118 2.07 -3.07 -9.59
CA VAL A 118 2.31 -4.30 -10.33
C VAL A 118 0.98 -5.02 -10.62
N MET A 119 0.04 -5.07 -9.68
CA MET A 119 -1.22 -5.80 -9.82
C MET A 119 -2.42 -5.04 -9.24
N PRO A 120 -2.89 -3.97 -9.91
CA PRO A 120 -3.88 -3.04 -9.34
C PRO A 120 -5.29 -3.64 -9.21
N TYR A 121 -5.62 -4.69 -9.96
CA TYR A 121 -6.97 -5.26 -10.04
C TYR A 121 -7.14 -6.57 -9.27
N LEU A 122 -6.16 -6.91 -8.45
CA LEU A 122 -6.08 -8.20 -7.79
C LEU A 122 -7.10 -8.29 -6.64
N THR A 123 -7.84 -9.39 -6.62
CA THR A 123 -8.91 -9.69 -5.67
C THR A 123 -8.53 -10.78 -4.67
N SER A 124 -7.58 -11.67 -5.03
CA SER A 124 -7.08 -12.72 -4.14
C SER A 124 -5.57 -12.86 -4.28
N LEU A 125 -4.83 -12.60 -3.20
CA LEU A 125 -3.38 -12.76 -3.11
C LEU A 125 -3.02 -13.80 -2.06
N ASP A 126 -2.44 -14.92 -2.48
CA ASP A 126 -1.89 -15.93 -1.58
C ASP A 126 -0.38 -16.07 -1.80
N LEU A 127 0.39 -15.65 -0.79
CA LEU A 127 1.84 -15.76 -0.71
C LEU A 127 2.28 -16.67 0.45
N SER A 128 1.37 -17.47 1.00
CA SER A 128 1.61 -18.25 2.19
C SER A 128 2.64 -19.36 2.01
N TYR A 129 3.21 -19.85 3.10
CA TYR A 129 4.17 -20.96 3.07
C TYR A 129 5.33 -20.69 2.10
N ASN A 130 6.01 -19.57 2.32
CA ASN A 130 7.19 -19.16 1.59
C ASN A 130 8.24 -18.65 2.59
N SER A 131 9.30 -18.01 2.10
CA SER A 131 10.32 -17.36 2.91
C SER A 131 10.40 -15.86 2.62
N PHE A 132 9.26 -15.21 2.34
CA PHE A 132 9.19 -13.75 2.21
C PHE A 132 9.59 -13.08 3.53
N SER A 133 10.37 -12.01 3.45
CA SER A 133 10.98 -11.33 4.59
C SER A 133 10.75 -9.81 4.54
N GLY A 134 11.24 -9.08 5.55
CA GLY A 134 11.02 -7.63 5.64
C GLY A 134 9.61 -7.27 6.11
N SER A 135 9.20 -6.01 5.94
CA SER A 135 7.89 -5.52 6.38
C SER A 135 6.81 -5.75 5.33
N ILE A 136 5.56 -5.93 5.79
CA ILE A 136 4.39 -5.90 4.90
C ILE A 136 4.29 -4.51 4.25
N PRO A 137 4.29 -4.40 2.91
CA PRO A 137 4.18 -3.10 2.24
C PRO A 137 2.86 -2.40 2.55
N HIS A 138 2.94 -1.16 3.05
CA HIS A 138 1.75 -0.35 3.30
C HIS A 138 0.92 -0.12 2.02
N ASN A 139 1.56 -0.05 0.84
CA ASN A 139 0.91 0.13 -0.45
C ASN A 139 -0.10 -0.97 -0.82
N ILE A 140 -0.07 -2.15 -0.17
CA ILE A 140 -1.14 -3.15 -0.32
C ILE A 140 -2.51 -2.52 -0.01
N SER A 141 -2.59 -1.51 0.86
CA SER A 141 -3.82 -0.76 1.14
C SER A 141 -4.45 -0.10 -0.10
N ASN A 142 -3.68 0.13 -1.17
CA ASN A 142 -4.17 0.71 -2.42
C ASN A 142 -4.82 -0.33 -3.34
N MET A 143 -4.71 -1.62 -3.04
CA MET A 143 -5.36 -2.72 -3.77
C MET A 143 -6.82 -2.84 -3.30
N THR A 144 -7.64 -1.83 -3.61
CA THR A 144 -9.00 -1.68 -3.06
C THR A 144 -10.00 -2.75 -3.50
N TYR A 145 -9.63 -3.58 -4.48
CA TYR A 145 -10.41 -4.74 -4.94
C TYR A 145 -10.11 -6.03 -4.16
N LEU A 146 -9.11 -6.01 -3.27
CA LEU A 146 -8.63 -7.20 -2.57
C LEU A 146 -9.66 -7.72 -1.57
N ASN A 147 -10.07 -8.98 -1.78
CA ASN A 147 -11.01 -9.73 -0.95
C ASN A 147 -10.27 -10.72 -0.05
N VAL A 148 -9.17 -11.31 -0.54
CA VAL A 148 -8.37 -12.31 0.17
C VAL A 148 -6.90 -11.92 0.17
N LEU A 149 -6.29 -11.90 1.35
CA LEU A 149 -4.86 -11.71 1.56
C LEU A 149 -4.33 -12.76 2.53
N ASN A 150 -3.53 -13.69 2.02
CA ASN A 150 -2.92 -14.74 2.80
C ASN A 150 -1.39 -14.64 2.75
N LEU A 151 -0.78 -14.36 3.90
CA LEU A 151 0.65 -14.18 4.10
C LEU A 151 1.20 -15.14 5.16
N GLN A 152 0.40 -16.11 5.62
CA GLN A 152 0.78 -17.01 6.71
C GLN A 152 2.07 -17.78 6.41
N HIS A 153 2.79 -18.20 7.44
CA HIS A 153 4.01 -19.00 7.31
C HIS A 153 5.04 -18.34 6.38
N ASN A 154 5.56 -17.19 6.81
CA ASN A 154 6.65 -16.46 6.17
C ASN A 154 7.58 -15.89 7.25
N GLN A 155 8.54 -15.06 6.85
CA GLN A 155 9.49 -14.36 7.73
C GLN A 155 9.19 -12.85 7.78
N LEU A 156 7.93 -12.45 7.61
CA LEU A 156 7.52 -11.05 7.59
C LEU A 156 7.61 -10.46 9.01
N SER A 157 8.07 -9.22 9.11
CA SER A 157 8.39 -8.55 10.36
C SER A 157 7.84 -7.13 10.42
N GLY A 158 8.01 -6.46 11.56
CA GLY A 158 7.46 -5.12 11.77
C GLY A 158 5.96 -5.15 12.08
N GLN A 159 5.24 -4.08 11.75
CA GLN A 159 3.82 -3.94 12.07
C GLN A 159 2.93 -4.31 10.89
N ILE A 160 1.71 -4.77 11.17
CA ILE A 160 0.65 -4.78 10.17
C ILE A 160 0.32 -3.31 9.82
N PRO A 161 0.38 -2.88 8.55
CA PRO A 161 0.19 -1.49 8.21
C PRO A 161 -1.18 -0.97 8.65
N PRO A 162 -1.26 0.13 9.43
CA PRO A 162 -2.54 0.70 9.85
C PRO A 162 -3.40 1.17 8.66
N GLN A 163 -2.79 1.38 7.49
CA GLN A 163 -3.46 1.69 6.23
C GLN A 163 -4.36 0.54 5.73
N PHE A 164 -4.26 -0.67 6.27
CA PHE A 164 -5.14 -1.79 5.91
C PHE A 164 -6.61 -1.54 6.28
N THR A 165 -6.88 -0.47 7.05
CA THR A 165 -8.22 0.12 7.20
C THR A 165 -8.89 0.50 5.87
N LEU A 166 -8.11 0.72 4.80
CA LEU A 166 -8.62 1.04 3.46
C LEU A 166 -9.10 -0.20 2.67
N LEU A 167 -8.74 -1.42 3.12
CA LEU A 167 -9.12 -2.68 2.47
C LEU A 167 -10.54 -3.08 2.86
N THR A 168 -11.52 -2.27 2.46
CA THR A 168 -12.93 -2.41 2.88
C THR A 168 -13.64 -3.65 2.33
N ARG A 169 -13.05 -4.33 1.34
CA ARG A 169 -13.59 -5.56 0.74
C ARG A 169 -12.99 -6.84 1.29
N LEU A 170 -12.03 -6.74 2.20
CA LEU A 170 -11.30 -7.89 2.71
C LEU A 170 -12.24 -8.79 3.54
N ILE A 171 -12.43 -10.02 3.06
CA ILE A 171 -13.24 -11.07 3.71
C ILE A 171 -12.39 -12.25 4.17
N GLY A 172 -11.17 -12.38 3.64
CA GLY A 172 -10.19 -13.38 4.06
C GLY A 172 -8.85 -12.71 4.35
N PHE A 173 -8.33 -12.90 5.55
CA PHE A 173 -7.03 -12.35 5.96
C PHE A 173 -6.32 -13.36 6.85
N ASN A 174 -5.04 -13.63 6.57
CA ASN A 174 -4.22 -14.47 7.42
C ASN A 174 -2.75 -14.04 7.37
N VAL A 175 -2.18 -13.78 8.54
CA VAL A 175 -0.77 -13.42 8.75
C VAL A 175 -0.12 -14.28 9.83
N ALA A 176 -0.74 -15.41 10.17
CA ALA A 176 -0.23 -16.32 11.19
C ALA A 176 1.20 -16.79 10.87
N ASP A 177 1.94 -17.17 11.91
CA ASP A 177 3.26 -17.78 11.79
C ASP A 177 4.24 -16.90 10.99
N ASN A 178 4.39 -15.66 11.48
CA ASN A 178 5.36 -14.68 11.01
C ASN A 178 6.10 -14.05 12.21
N LEU A 179 6.91 -13.01 11.97
CA LEU A 179 7.66 -12.25 12.97
C LEU A 179 7.04 -10.86 13.22
N LEU A 180 5.72 -10.73 13.07
CA LEU A 180 5.02 -9.45 13.19
C LEU A 180 4.92 -9.00 14.65
N SER A 181 4.77 -7.69 14.82
CA SER A 181 4.76 -7.02 16.12
C SER A 181 3.84 -5.82 16.16
N GLY A 182 3.49 -5.38 17.37
CA GLY A 182 2.66 -4.20 17.59
C GLY A 182 1.15 -4.49 17.58
N PRO A 183 0.32 -3.43 17.67
CA PRO A 183 -1.12 -3.59 17.79
C PRO A 183 -1.74 -4.05 16.47
N ILE A 184 -2.72 -4.95 16.54
CA ILE A 184 -3.57 -5.32 15.41
C ILE A 184 -4.49 -4.14 15.04
N PRO A 185 -4.46 -3.64 13.78
CA PRO A 185 -5.33 -2.57 13.32
C PRO A 185 -6.81 -2.90 13.55
N SER A 186 -7.60 -1.92 14.00
CA SER A 186 -9.01 -2.11 14.38
C SER A 186 -9.87 -2.72 13.28
N SER A 187 -9.58 -2.42 12.00
CA SER A 187 -10.29 -2.98 10.85
C SER A 187 -10.12 -4.50 10.68
N LEU A 188 -9.08 -5.08 11.27
CA LEU A 188 -8.76 -6.50 11.13
C LEU A 188 -9.20 -7.32 12.34
N GLN A 189 -9.76 -6.69 13.38
CA GLN A 189 -10.11 -7.38 14.62
C GLN A 189 -11.32 -8.32 14.49
N ASN A 190 -12.04 -8.25 13.38
CA ASN A 190 -13.14 -9.17 13.06
C ASN A 190 -12.66 -10.53 12.53
N PHE A 191 -11.38 -10.66 12.18
CA PHE A 191 -10.79 -11.96 11.84
C PHE A 191 -10.50 -12.78 13.10
N SER A 192 -10.44 -14.11 12.96
CA SER A 192 -10.19 -15.00 14.09
C SER A 192 -8.79 -14.79 14.68
N ALA A 193 -8.62 -15.02 15.98
CA ALA A 193 -7.31 -15.03 16.65
C ALA A 193 -6.30 -15.96 15.94
N SER A 194 -6.77 -17.06 15.36
CA SER A 194 -5.94 -17.99 14.58
C SER A 194 -5.28 -17.34 13.37
N ASN A 195 -5.87 -16.30 12.77
CA ASN A 195 -5.31 -15.59 11.63
C ASN A 195 -4.09 -14.71 12.00
N PHE A 196 -3.81 -14.56 13.30
CA PHE A 196 -2.70 -13.77 13.84
C PHE A 196 -1.73 -14.60 14.70
N ALA A 197 -2.05 -15.88 14.92
CA ALA A 197 -1.28 -16.79 15.78
C ALA A 197 0.19 -16.91 15.33
N GLY A 198 1.07 -17.38 16.21
CA GLY A 198 2.49 -17.57 15.89
C GLY A 198 3.33 -16.29 15.81
N ASN A 199 2.72 -15.10 15.84
CA ASN A 199 3.42 -13.81 15.89
C ASN A 199 3.61 -13.34 17.35
N GLN A 200 4.78 -13.57 17.93
CA GLN A 200 5.03 -13.28 19.35
C GLN A 200 4.93 -11.80 19.74
N GLY A 201 5.11 -10.88 18.77
CA GLY A 201 5.07 -9.46 19.03
C GLY A 201 3.70 -8.81 18.84
N LEU A 202 2.73 -9.52 18.25
CA LEU A 202 1.40 -8.98 17.98
C LEU A 202 0.56 -8.93 19.26
N CYS A 203 -0.27 -7.91 19.36
CA CYS A 203 -1.16 -7.71 20.51
C CYS A 203 -2.40 -6.90 20.12
N GLY A 204 -3.37 -6.81 21.03
CA GLY A 204 -4.70 -6.25 20.81
C GLY A 204 -5.66 -7.28 20.24
N ALA A 205 -6.97 -7.02 20.40
CA ALA A 205 -8.01 -7.91 19.91
C ALA A 205 -7.78 -8.31 18.43
N PRO A 206 -8.01 -9.58 18.04
CA PRO A 206 -8.57 -10.68 18.83
C PRO A 206 -7.57 -11.42 19.75
N LEU A 207 -6.31 -10.96 19.83
CA LEU A 207 -5.30 -11.50 20.74
C LEU A 207 -5.37 -10.82 22.12
N ASP A 208 -4.38 -11.09 22.97
CA ASP A 208 -4.21 -10.46 24.28
C ASP A 208 -3.91 -8.96 24.16
N ASP A 209 -4.32 -8.18 25.16
CA ASP A 209 -4.12 -6.74 25.21
C ASP A 209 -2.64 -6.34 25.07
N CYS A 210 -2.41 -5.24 24.37
CA CYS A 210 -1.07 -4.69 24.23
C CYS A 210 -0.50 -4.25 25.57
N PRO A 211 0.78 -4.58 25.88
CA PRO A 211 1.40 -4.16 27.11
C PRO A 211 1.38 -2.62 27.20
N PRO A 212 1.06 -2.05 28.37
CA PRO A 212 0.98 -0.62 28.53
C PRO A 212 2.33 -0.01 28.14
N SER A 213 2.30 0.94 27.20
CA SER A 213 3.49 1.67 26.82
C SER A 213 4.12 2.23 28.10
N ARG A 214 5.37 1.82 28.41
CA ARG A 214 6.14 2.40 29.52
C ARG A 214 6.47 3.85 29.16
N ARG A 215 5.48 4.74 29.15
CA ARG A 215 5.69 6.17 29.20
C ARG A 215 6.33 6.42 30.55
N ARG A 216 7.65 6.51 30.58
CA ARG A 216 8.40 7.01 31.72
C ARG A 216 8.01 8.47 31.88
N TRP A 217 6.88 8.72 32.54
CA TRP A 217 6.55 10.01 33.08
C TRP A 217 7.66 10.35 34.07
N ARG A 218 8.63 11.15 33.63
CA ARG A 218 9.48 11.88 34.55
C ARG A 218 8.65 13.10 34.97
N PRO A 219 8.12 13.16 36.20
CA PRO A 219 7.55 14.41 36.66
C PRO A 219 8.67 15.46 36.62
N VAL A 220 8.49 16.51 35.82
CA VAL A 220 9.33 17.69 35.91
C VAL A 220 9.04 18.30 37.28
N ARG A 221 9.96 18.13 38.23
CA ARG A 221 9.93 18.94 39.46
C ARG A 221 10.25 20.37 39.06
N ILE A 222 9.23 21.19 38.87
CA ILE A 222 9.39 22.63 38.86
C ILE A 222 9.64 23.04 40.31
N SER A 223 10.89 23.33 40.65
CA SER A 223 11.24 23.95 41.92
C SER A 223 10.77 25.40 41.87
N MET A 224 9.65 25.68 42.52
CA MET A 224 9.17 27.05 42.69
C MET A 224 10.08 27.75 43.71
N HIS A 225 11.04 28.53 43.21
CA HIS A 225 11.86 29.37 44.06
C HIS A 225 10.96 30.48 44.62
N ARG A 226 10.87 30.59 45.96
CA ARG A 226 10.22 31.75 46.60
C ARG A 226 10.92 33.02 46.11
N LEU A 227 10.23 33.81 45.30
CA LEU A 227 10.62 35.19 45.03
C LEU A 227 10.24 36.01 46.27
N ASN A 228 11.23 36.72 46.80
CA ASN A 228 11.10 37.52 48.01
C ASN A 228 10.11 38.68 47.76
N ASP A 229 9.30 39.00 48.77
CA ASP A 229 8.05 39.76 48.69
C ASP A 229 8.19 41.24 48.25
N GLN A 230 9.40 41.72 47.95
CA GLN A 230 9.66 43.10 47.52
C GLN A 230 9.74 43.26 46.00
N SER A 231 10.06 42.22 45.21
CA SER A 231 10.11 42.34 43.74
C SER A 231 8.73 42.31 43.09
N SER A 232 7.76 41.63 43.72
CA SER A 232 6.38 41.51 43.22
C SER A 232 5.61 42.83 43.29
N ILE A 233 5.90 43.65 44.32
CA ILE A 233 5.28 44.97 44.49
C ILE A 233 5.77 45.94 43.40
N GLY A 234 7.06 45.91 43.05
CA GLY A 234 7.62 46.77 42.00
C GLY A 234 7.03 46.50 40.61
N VAL A 235 6.79 45.23 40.27
CA VAL A 235 6.20 44.83 38.98
C VAL A 235 4.71 45.21 38.93
N ALA A 236 3.97 45.01 40.02
CA ALA A 236 2.56 45.40 40.09
C ALA A 236 2.36 46.92 40.03
N VAL A 237 3.18 47.69 40.76
CA VAL A 237 3.13 49.16 40.73
C VAL A 237 3.54 49.70 39.35
N GLY A 238 4.57 49.13 38.71
CA GLY A 238 4.99 49.51 37.36
C GLY A 238 3.90 49.27 36.30
N PHE A 239 3.18 48.15 36.40
CA PHE A 239 2.09 47.83 35.46
C PHE A 239 0.90 48.79 35.63
N VAL A 240 0.53 49.12 36.88
CA VAL A 240 -0.57 50.06 37.16
C VAL A 240 -0.21 51.48 36.73
N VAL A 241 1.01 51.96 37.02
CA VAL A 241 1.46 53.29 36.60
C VAL A 241 1.54 53.40 35.08
N GLY A 242 2.07 52.38 34.39
CA GLY A 242 2.11 52.34 32.93
C GLY A 242 0.72 52.36 32.29
N PHE A 243 -0.24 51.64 32.87
CA PHE A 243 -1.62 51.60 32.38
C PHE A 243 -2.34 52.94 32.61
N VAL A 244 -2.12 53.59 33.76
CA VAL A 244 -2.72 54.91 34.03
C VAL A 244 -2.14 55.99 33.10
N VAL A 245 -0.83 55.99 32.86
CA VAL A 245 -0.19 56.96 31.95
C VAL A 245 -0.66 56.76 30.50
N ALA A 246 -0.76 55.51 30.03
CA ALA A 246 -1.17 55.21 28.66
C ALA A 246 -2.63 55.61 28.34
N PHE A 247 -3.53 55.54 29.33
CA PHE A 247 -4.94 55.82 29.12
C PHE A 247 -5.40 57.23 29.53
N TYR A 248 -4.68 57.93 30.42
CA TYR A 248 -5.04 59.30 30.83
C TYR A 248 -4.32 60.41 30.04
N PHE A 249 -3.11 60.17 29.51
CA PHE A 249 -2.39 61.17 28.72
C PHE A 249 -2.76 61.34 27.23
N PRO A 250 -3.59 60.52 26.56
CA PRO A 250 -4.00 60.81 25.18
C PRO A 250 -4.88 62.06 25.05
N HIS A 251 -5.53 62.50 26.12
CA HIS A 251 -6.40 63.68 26.10
C HIS A 251 -5.66 65.03 26.13
N LEU A 252 -4.33 65.03 26.35
CA LEU A 252 -3.52 66.26 26.36
C LEU A 252 -2.85 66.57 25.02
N PHE A 253 -2.94 65.70 24.00
CA PHE A 253 -2.26 65.89 22.71
C PHE A 253 -3.16 66.00 21.48
N VAL A 254 -4.48 66.11 21.64
CA VAL A 254 -5.41 66.45 20.54
C VAL A 254 -5.72 67.94 20.57
N CYS A 255 -4.71 68.76 20.26
CA CYS A 255 -4.87 70.14 19.77
C CYS A 255 -3.53 70.69 19.26
N SER A 256 -3.03 70.15 18.14
CA SER A 256 -2.07 70.87 17.29
C SER A 256 -2.11 70.33 15.85
N GLU A 257 -2.85 71.01 14.98
CA GLU A 257 -2.89 70.74 13.53
C GLU A 257 -1.57 71.12 12.85
N ARG A 258 -0.51 70.29 12.92
CA ARG A 258 0.69 70.58 12.09
C ARG A 258 1.52 69.43 11.54
N LEU A 259 1.15 68.15 11.73
CA LEU A 259 2.01 67.03 11.31
C LEU A 259 1.36 66.04 10.32
N ARG A 260 0.37 66.49 9.55
CA ARG A 260 -0.30 65.66 8.51
C ARG A 260 0.54 65.40 7.25
N ALA A 261 1.84 65.68 7.24
CA ALA A 261 2.63 65.75 6.00
C ALA A 261 3.64 64.61 5.76
N TYR A 262 3.82 63.63 6.65
CA TYR A 262 4.95 62.69 6.53
C TYR A 262 4.63 61.18 6.62
N VAL A 263 3.37 60.76 6.53
CA VAL A 263 3.01 59.32 6.62
C VAL A 263 2.33 58.81 5.34
N VAL A 264 2.80 59.27 4.17
CA VAL A 264 2.52 58.60 2.89
C VAL A 264 3.85 58.45 2.14
N ARG A 265 4.69 57.54 2.62
CA ARG A 265 5.68 56.75 1.86
C ARG A 265 6.49 55.93 2.86
N ILE A 266 6.08 54.68 3.04
CA ILE A 266 6.85 53.43 3.00
C ILE A 266 5.81 52.32 2.86
#